data_AF-A0A2S9FX71-F1
#
_entry.id   AF-A0A2S9FX71-F1
#
_cell.length_a   1.000
_cell.length_b   1.000
_cell.length_c   1.000
_cell.angle_alpha   90.00
_cell.angle_beta   90.00
_cell.angle_gamma   90.00
#
_symmetry.space_group_name_H-M   'P 1'
#
loop_
_entity.id
_entity.type
_entity.pdbx_description
1 polymer ?
#
loop_
_entity_poly.entity_id
_entity_poly.type
_entity_poly.pdbx_seq_one_letter_code
_entity_poly.pdbx_strand_id
1 'polypeptide(L)'
;QICDAVLPRPTSVDELRYQGRNARLFPGDGSIDLVSMLQALPPVPASVEAPVEWTAPAAVRARAALRAARSVVSLADADRSQLTA
;
A
#
# COMPACT_ATOMS: atom_id res chain seq x y z
N GLN A 1 -3.26 -8.17 1.22
CA GLN A 1 -2.00 -7.62 0.67
C GLN A 1 -2.26 -6.18 0.25
N ILE A 2 -1.29 -5.28 0.41
CA ILE A 2 -1.45 -3.86 0.10
C ILE A 2 -0.33 -3.35 -0.81
N CYS A 3 -0.68 -2.34 -1.60
CA CYS A 3 0.19 -1.50 -2.42
C CYS A 3 -0.51 -0.16 -2.62
N ASP A 4 0.17 0.77 -3.27
CA ASP A 4 -0.43 2.04 -3.68
C ASP A 4 -0.42 2.19 -5.21
N ALA A 5 -1.11 3.20 -5.72
CA ALA A 5 -1.16 3.51 -7.15
C ALA A 5 -1.45 4.99 -7.39
N VAL A 6 -1.10 5.44 -8.60
CA VAL A 6 -1.33 6.80 -9.07
C VAL A 6 -2.80 7.06 -9.43
N LEU A 7 -3.20 8.33 -9.39
CA LEU A 7 -4.35 8.84 -10.13
C LEU A 7 -3.96 9.22 -11.57
N PRO A 8 -4.92 9.21 -12.53
CA PRO A 8 -6.32 8.81 -12.36
C PRO A 8 -6.49 7.29 -12.26
N ARG A 9 -7.63 6.84 -11.73
CA ARG A 9 -8.00 5.42 -11.73
C ARG A 9 -7.99 4.90 -13.19
N PRO A 10 -7.41 3.72 -13.46
CA PRO A 10 -7.41 3.14 -14.80
C PRO A 10 -8.84 2.97 -15.31
N THR A 11 -9.08 3.36 -16.58
CA THR A 11 -10.41 3.34 -17.19
C THR A 11 -10.65 2.12 -18.07
N SER A 12 -9.63 1.26 -18.20
CA SER A 12 -9.70 -0.01 -18.93
C SER A 12 -9.14 -1.18 -18.12
N VAL A 13 -9.57 -2.39 -18.47
CA VAL A 13 -9.07 -3.61 -17.82
C VAL A 13 -7.59 -3.84 -18.15
N ASP A 14 -7.14 -3.51 -19.36
CA ASP A 14 -5.75 -3.69 -19.75
C ASP A 14 -4.82 -2.74 -19.01
N GLU A 15 -5.24 -1.50 -18.80
CA GLU A 15 -4.51 -0.55 -17.96
C GLU A 15 -4.50 -1.01 -16.48
N LEU A 16 -5.64 -1.49 -15.96
CA LEU A 16 -5.71 -2.05 -14.60
C LEU A 16 -4.72 -3.21 -14.42
N ARG A 17 -4.63 -4.10 -15.42
CA ARG A 17 -3.69 -5.23 -15.44
C ARG A 17 -2.24 -4.77 -15.53
N TYR A 18 -1.96 -3.80 -16.40
CA TYR A 18 -0.62 -3.24 -16.56
C TYR A 18 -0.14 -2.60 -15.26
N GLN A 19 -0.95 -1.70 -14.68
CA GLN A 19 -0.64 -1.05 -13.41
C GLN A 19 -0.47 -2.07 -12.27
N GLY A 20 -1.36 -3.07 -12.21
CA GLY A 20 -1.30 -4.15 -11.23
C GLY A 20 0.00 -4.95 -11.25
N ARG A 21 0.66 -5.07 -12.41
CA ARG A 21 1.85 -5.91 -12.59
C ARG A 21 3.16 -5.14 -12.68
N ASN A 22 3.13 -3.86 -13.04
CA ASN A 22 4.34 -3.12 -13.38
C ASN A 22 4.42 -1.72 -12.75
N ALA A 23 3.30 -1.12 -12.37
CA ALA A 23 3.26 0.29 -11.97
C ALA A 23 2.56 0.49 -10.62
N ARG A 24 2.80 -0.43 -9.67
CA ARG A 24 2.42 -0.19 -8.26
C ARG A 24 3.46 0.68 -7.58
N LEU A 25 3.02 1.36 -6.54
CA LEU A 25 3.85 2.15 -5.65
C LEU A 25 3.88 1.50 -4.26
N PHE A 26 4.84 1.88 -3.42
CA PHE A 26 4.83 1.45 -2.02
C PHE A 26 3.67 2.14 -1.27
N PRO A 27 3.14 1.52 -0.20
CA PRO A 27 2.06 2.11 0.60
C PRO A 27 2.37 3.55 1.04
N GLY A 28 1.51 4.51 0.69
CA GLY A 28 1.64 5.92 1.07
C GLY A 28 2.37 6.79 0.03
N ASP A 29 2.94 6.21 -1.02
CA ASP A 29 3.58 6.96 -2.11
C ASP A 29 2.59 7.30 -3.24
N GLY A 30 1.35 6.80 -3.18
CA GLY A 30 0.34 6.98 -4.22
C GLY A 30 -0.88 7.76 -3.75
N SER A 31 -2.04 7.35 -4.23
CA SER A 31 -3.31 8.07 -4.07
C SER A 31 -4.45 7.18 -3.58
N ILE A 32 -4.18 5.91 -3.26
CA ILE A 32 -5.16 5.05 -2.62
C ILE A 32 -5.25 5.44 -1.15
N ASP A 33 -6.46 5.67 -0.65
CA ASP A 33 -6.69 5.89 0.78
C ASP A 33 -6.55 4.57 1.57
N LEU A 34 -5.30 4.18 1.82
CA LEU A 34 -4.96 2.94 2.49
C LEU A 34 -5.29 2.98 3.99
N VAL A 35 -5.31 4.16 4.61
CA VAL A 35 -5.63 4.29 6.04
C VAL A 35 -7.10 3.95 6.27
N SER A 36 -8.02 4.61 5.57
CA SER A 36 -9.46 4.31 5.69
C SER A 36 -9.76 2.87 5.26
N MET A 37 -9.11 2.38 4.20
CA MET A 37 -9.26 0.99 3.75
C MET A 37 -8.85 -0.02 4.83
N LEU A 38 -7.73 0.21 5.52
CA LEU A 38 -7.26 -0.65 6.59
C LEU A 38 -8.15 -0.55 7.84
N GLN A 39 -8.64 0.64 8.20
CA GLN A 39 -9.57 0.84 9.31
C GLN A 39 -10.89 0.08 9.13
N ALA A 40 -11.36 -0.08 7.89
CA ALA A 40 -12.59 -0.81 7.57
C ALA A 40 -12.47 -2.34 7.73
N LEU A 41 -11.26 -2.88 7.90
CA LEU A 41 -11.00 -4.32 8.07
C LEU A 41 -10.89 -4.70 9.57
N PRO A 42 -10.98 -5.98 9.96
CA PRO A 42 -10.55 -6.41 11.29
C PRO A 42 -9.01 -6.29 11.46
N PRO A 43 -8.48 -6.32 12.70
CA PRO A 43 -7.03 -6.24 12.94
C PRO A 43 -6.34 -7.52 12.44
N VAL A 44 -5.87 -7.48 11.19
CA VAL A 44 -5.21 -8.60 10.51
C VAL A 44 -3.80 -8.20 10.04
N PRO A 45 -2.86 -9.14 9.92
CA PRO A 45 -1.53 -8.83 9.40
C PRO A 45 -1.59 -8.27 7.97
N ALA A 46 -0.89 -7.16 7.74
CA ALA A 46 -0.70 -6.61 6.42
C ALA A 46 0.56 -7.21 5.75
N SER A 47 0.40 -7.68 4.51
CA SER A 47 1.50 -8.07 3.62
C SER A 47 1.62 -7.06 2.49
N VAL A 48 2.84 -6.75 2.05
CA VAL A 48 3.10 -5.81 0.96
C VAL A 48 3.32 -6.56 -0.34
N GLU A 49 2.56 -6.20 -1.37
CA GLU A 49 2.71 -6.72 -2.74
C GLU A 49 2.73 -5.53 -3.71
N ALA A 50 3.90 -4.96 -3.93
CA ALA A 50 4.08 -3.81 -4.81
C ALA A 50 5.07 -4.15 -5.94
N PRO A 51 4.58 -4.50 -7.13
CA PRO A 51 5.37 -4.55 -8.36
C PRO A 51 5.81 -3.13 -8.76
N VAL A 52 6.85 -2.64 -8.09
CA VAL A 52 7.49 -1.35 -8.36
C VAL A 52 8.59 -1.56 -9.39
N GLU A 53 8.60 -0.75 -10.44
CA GLU A 53 9.70 -0.69 -11.40
C GLU A 53 10.91 0.04 -10.78
N TRP A 54 11.71 -0.70 -9.99
CA TRP A 54 12.89 -0.16 -9.32
C TRP A 54 14.05 -1.16 -9.30
N THR A 55 15.17 -0.79 -9.94
CA THR A 55 16.37 -1.62 -10.11
C THR A 55 17.37 -1.51 -8.95
N ALA A 56 16.89 -1.52 -7.70
CA ALA A 56 17.75 -1.63 -6.51
C ALA A 56 17.92 -3.09 -6.04
N PRO A 57 18.93 -3.43 -5.23
CA PRO A 57 19.05 -4.77 -4.63
C PRO A 57 17.79 -5.18 -3.84
N ALA A 58 17.45 -6.47 -3.84
CA ALA A 58 16.21 -6.98 -3.23
C ALA A 58 16.04 -6.54 -1.76
N ALA A 59 17.10 -6.60 -0.96
CA ALA A 59 17.07 -6.19 0.45
C ALA A 59 16.81 -4.68 0.63
N VAL A 60 17.27 -3.85 -0.31
CA VAL A 60 17.00 -2.40 -0.30
C VAL A 60 15.52 -2.14 -0.56
N ARG A 61 14.95 -2.80 -1.59
CA ARG A 61 13.52 -2.71 -1.91
C ARG A 61 12.65 -3.20 -0.75
N ALA A 62 13.00 -4.35 -0.16
CA ALA A 62 12.26 -4.91 0.98
C ALA A 62 12.26 -3.98 2.20
N ARG A 63 13.39 -3.33 2.52
CA ARG A 63 13.45 -2.33 3.61
C ARG A 63 12.63 -1.09 3.30
N ALA A 64 12.65 -0.60 2.06
CA ALA A 64 11.83 0.54 1.65
C ALA A 64 10.34 0.21 1.79
N ALA A 65 9.90 -0.93 1.23
CA ALA A 65 8.54 -1.43 1.33
C ALA A 65 8.07 -1.57 2.79
N LEU A 66 8.91 -2.14 3.66
CA LEU A 66 8.60 -2.29 5.08
C LEU A 66 8.43 -0.94 5.79
N ARG A 67 9.32 0.03 5.52
CA ARG A 67 9.22 1.38 6.11
C ARG A 67 7.93 2.09 5.69
N ALA A 68 7.63 2.07 4.40
CA ALA A 68 6.42 2.67 3.84
C ALA A 68 5.14 2.05 4.45
N ALA A 69 5.06 0.71 4.45
CA ALA A 69 3.94 -0.01 5.02
C ALA A 69 3.76 0.23 6.53
N ARG A 70 4.85 0.29 7.31
CA ARG A 70 4.78 0.61 8.75
C ARG A 70 4.17 1.99 8.99
N SER A 71 4.54 2.99 8.20
CA SER A 71 3.97 4.34 8.34
C SER A 71 2.46 4.33 8.18
N VAL A 72 1.94 3.66 7.13
CA VAL A 72 0.51 3.58 6.85
C VAL A 72 -0.23 2.75 7.91
N VAL A 73 0.30 1.59 8.29
CA VAL A 73 -0.33 0.72 9.30
C VAL A 73 -0.37 1.42 10.66
N SER A 74 0.69 2.11 11.07
CA SER A 74 0.68 2.87 12.33
C SER A 74 -0.37 3.98 12.36
N LEU A 75 -0.61 4.66 11.23
CA LEU A 75 -1.70 5.64 11.13
C LEU A 75 -3.07 4.97 11.25
N ALA A 76 -3.27 3.83 10.58
CA ALA A 76 -4.53 3.09 10.66
C ALA A 76 -4.81 2.53 12.07
N ASP A 77 -3.78 2.11 12.80
CA ASP A 77 -3.90 1.57 14.15
C ASP A 77 -4.10 2.65 15.22
N ALA A 78 -3.59 3.87 15.00
CA ALA A 78 -3.74 4.97 15.95
C ALA A 78 -5.22 5.29 16.27
N ASP A 79 -6.09 5.32 15.26
CA ASP A 79 -7.54 5.57 15.44
C ASP A 79 -8.26 4.41 16.13
N ARG A 80 -7.82 3.17 15.93
CA ARG A 80 -8.44 2.01 16.59
C ARG A 80 -8.31 2.10 18.11
N SER A 81 -7.21 2.63 18.60
CA SER A 81 -7.00 2.85 20.04
C SER A 81 -7.99 3.84 20.65
N GLN A 82 -8.56 4.75 19.85
CA GLN A 82 -9.56 5.73 20.29
C GLN A 82 -10.98 5.18 20.33
N LEU A 83 -11.29 4.15 19.54
CA LEU A 83 -12.60 3.50 19.51
C LEU A 83 -12.81 2.50 20.65
N THR A 84 -11.74 2.05 21.29
CA THR A 84 -11.77 1.09 22.41
C THR A 84 -11.65 1.73 23.79
N ALA A 85 -11.56 3.06 23.86
CA ALA A 85 -11.55 3.85 25.09
C ALA A 85 -12.95 4.42 25.38
#